data_AF-A0A968H7B6-F1
#
_entry.id   AF-A0A968H7B6-F1
#
_cell.length_a   1.000
_cell.length_b   1.000
_cell.length_c   1.000
_cell.angle_alpha   90.00
_cell.angle_beta   90.00
_cell.angle_gamma   90.00
#
_symmetry.space_group_name_H-M   'P 1'
#
loop_
_entity.id
_entity.type
_entity.pdbx_description
1 polymer ?
#
loop_
_entity_poly.entity_id
_entity_poly.type
_entity_poly.pdbx_seq_one_letter_code
_entity_poly.pdbx_strand_id
1 'polypeptide(L)'
;MTLLAFQRSCIAYGTSPVSCLFFGLFFFSLSVAVTYSTSNPVYVAKSGAMIILLGLFLTTRNLLRLGVEGAIQSQSVTDGGTFIPTPSSIEEKIELEKDIKAQRWGFWYFFIGTFVWGYGDDFYSLVIKVL
;
A
#
# COMPACT_ATOMS: atom_id res chain seq x y z
N MET A 1 -2.47 15.63 -11.19
CA MET A 1 -1.02 15.81 -11.39
C MET A 1 -0.18 15.43 -10.16
N THR A 2 -0.69 15.59 -8.94
CA THR A 2 0.00 15.21 -7.67
C THR A 2 0.20 13.71 -7.48
N LEU A 3 -0.73 12.86 -7.94
CA LEU A 3 -0.63 11.39 -7.80
C LEU A 3 0.53 10.77 -8.59
N LEU A 4 0.76 11.21 -9.83
CA LEU A 4 1.86 10.71 -10.66
C LEU A 4 3.23 11.19 -10.15
N ALA A 5 3.30 12.37 -9.53
CA ALA A 5 4.51 12.88 -8.90
C ALA A 5 4.84 12.11 -7.62
N PHE A 6 3.83 11.83 -6.79
CA PHE A 6 3.99 10.98 -5.61
C PHE A 6 4.42 9.55 -5.99
N GLN A 7 3.82 9.01 -7.06
CA GLN A 7 4.15 7.71 -7.63
C GLN A 7 5.58 7.63 -8.14
N ARG A 8 6.06 8.66 -8.85
CA ARG A 8 7.46 8.74 -9.28
C ARG A 8 8.42 8.87 -8.10
N SER A 9 8.06 9.60 -7.05
CA SER A 9 8.86 9.68 -5.83
C SER A 9 8.95 8.34 -5.09
N CYS A 10 7.85 7.61 -4.93
CA CYS A 10 7.90 6.28 -4.29
C CYS A 10 8.72 5.25 -5.09
N ILE A 11 8.69 5.33 -6.42
CA ILE A 11 9.50 4.47 -7.30
C ILE A 11 10.97 4.90 -7.30
N ALA A 12 11.27 6.21 -7.37
CA ALA A 12 12.63 6.74 -7.46
C ALA A 12 13.40 6.67 -6.13
N TYR A 13 12.72 6.78 -4.98
CA TYR A 13 13.38 6.76 -3.67
C TYR A 13 13.59 5.36 -3.11
N GLY A 14 13.19 4.29 -3.82
CA GLY A 14 13.29 2.92 -3.31
C GLY A 14 12.67 2.79 -1.91
N THR A 15 11.61 3.58 -1.63
CA THR A 15 11.05 3.66 -0.29
C THR A 15 10.61 2.28 0.13
N SER A 16 11.25 1.78 1.19
CA SER A 16 10.91 0.47 1.73
C SER A 16 9.40 0.43 2.04
N PRO A 17 8.74 -0.73 1.89
CA PRO A 17 7.32 -0.88 2.25
C PRO A 17 7.04 -0.41 3.69
N VAL A 18 8.06 -0.40 4.55
CA VAL A 18 8.02 0.10 5.93
C VAL A 18 7.76 1.62 6.00
N SER A 19 8.27 2.41 5.06
CA SER A 19 8.04 3.86 5.04
C SER A 19 6.58 4.21 4.72
N CYS A 20 5.96 3.46 3.80
CA CYS A 20 4.52 3.58 3.54
C CYS A 20 3.68 3.18 4.76
N LEU A 21 4.18 2.22 5.56
CA LEU A 21 3.54 1.77 6.79
C LEU A 21 3.38 2.89 7.81
N PHE A 22 4.49 3.58 8.09
CA PHE A 22 4.49 4.72 9.01
C PHE A 22 3.59 5.85 8.53
N PHE A 23 3.56 6.11 7.22
CA PHE A 23 2.70 7.14 6.66
C PHE A 23 1.22 6.80 6.86
N GLY A 24 0.80 5.58 6.54
CA GLY A 24 -0.58 5.14 6.74
C GLY A 24 -1.01 5.22 8.22
N LEU A 25 -0.16 4.76 9.13
CA LEU A 25 -0.44 4.82 10.57
C LEU A 25 -0.52 6.26 11.11
N PHE A 26 0.34 7.14 10.61
CA PHE A 26 0.32 8.56 10.98
C PHE A 26 -1.00 9.23 10.57
N PHE A 27 -1.44 9.03 9.33
CA PHE A 27 -2.71 9.58 8.85
C PHE A 27 -3.91 9.01 9.60
N PHE A 28 -3.89 7.71 9.91
CA PHE A 28 -4.93 7.09 10.72
C PHE A 28 -4.98 7.70 12.13
N SER A 29 -3.83 7.84 12.78
CA SER A 29 -3.74 8.40 14.14
C SER A 29 -4.21 9.85 14.19
N LEU A 30 -3.81 10.66 13.19
CA LEU A 30 -4.25 12.04 13.05
C LEU A 30 -5.77 12.13 12.82
N SER A 31 -6.32 11.24 11.99
CA SER A 31 -7.75 11.17 11.74
C SER A 31 -8.55 10.82 13.01
N VAL A 32 -8.07 9.86 13.81
CA VAL A 32 -8.68 9.50 15.09
C VAL A 32 -8.64 10.68 16.06
N ALA A 33 -7.53 11.41 16.14
CA ALA A 33 -7.41 12.60 16.99
C ALA A 33 -8.39 13.72 16.59
N VAL A 34 -8.54 13.98 15.28
CA VAL A 34 -9.51 14.95 14.77
C VAL A 34 -10.94 14.51 15.04
N THR A 35 -11.22 13.21 14.88
CA THR A 35 -12.54 12.64 15.17
C THR A 35 -12.91 12.83 16.63
N TYR A 36 -11.98 12.57 17.55
CA TYR A 36 -12.18 12.77 18.98
C TYR A 36 -12.51 14.22 19.32
N SER A 37 -11.82 15.17 18.69
CA SER A 37 -12.04 16.61 18.90
C SER A 37 -13.36 17.11 18.31
N THR A 38 -13.75 16.60 17.14
CA THR A 38 -14.93 17.09 16.38
C THR A 38 -16.20 16.30 16.64
N SER A 39 -16.12 15.18 17.37
CA SER A 39 -17.22 14.21 17.59
C SER A 39 -17.88 13.73 16.29
N ASN A 40 -17.16 13.80 15.17
CA ASN A 40 -17.68 13.44 13.86
C ASN A 40 -16.93 12.22 13.30
N PRO A 41 -17.55 11.02 13.27
CA PRO A 41 -16.88 9.78 12.92
C PRO A 41 -16.45 9.70 11.44
N VAL A 42 -17.02 10.54 10.58
CA VAL A 42 -16.79 10.55 9.12
C VAL A 42 -15.32 10.64 8.74
N TYR A 43 -14.48 11.26 9.58
CA TYR A 43 -13.05 11.35 9.31
C TYR A 43 -12.35 10.00 9.40
N VAL A 44 -12.77 9.11 10.30
CA VAL A 44 -12.22 7.75 10.43
C VAL A 44 -12.51 6.94 9.17
N ALA A 45 -13.76 6.93 8.70
CA ALA A 45 -14.12 6.25 7.46
C ALA A 45 -13.30 6.80 6.27
N LYS A 46 -13.15 8.12 6.14
CA LYS A 46 -12.33 8.75 5.11
C LYS A 46 -10.85 8.35 5.18
N SER A 47 -10.30 8.16 6.38
CA SER A 47 -8.93 7.66 6.54
C SER A 47 -8.79 6.21 6.04
N GLY A 48 -9.81 5.37 6.28
CA GLY A 48 -9.88 4.02 5.72
C GLY A 48 -9.79 4.02 4.19
N ALA A 49 -10.52 4.92 3.52
CA ALA A 49 -10.44 5.06 2.06
C ALA A 49 -9.03 5.42 1.57
N MET A 50 -8.29 6.27 2.30
CA MET A 50 -6.89 6.58 1.96
C MET A 50 -5.97 5.36 2.12
N ILE A 51 -6.17 4.56 3.16
CA ILE A 51 -5.44 3.31 3.39
C ILE A 51 -5.71 2.31 2.25
N ILE A 52 -6.96 2.21 1.77
CA ILE A 52 -7.33 1.40 0.60
C ILE A 52 -6.55 1.86 -0.64
N LEU A 53 -6.52 3.16 -0.91
CA LEU A 53 -5.81 3.70 -2.07
C LEU A 53 -4.31 3.43 -2.01
N LEU A 54 -3.69 3.55 -0.84
CA LEU A 54 -2.28 3.18 -0.63
C LEU A 54 -2.06 1.66 -0.85
N GLY A 55 -2.97 0.82 -0.37
CA GLY A 55 -2.91 -0.63 -0.58
C GLY A 55 -3.03 -1.01 -2.04
N LEU A 56 -3.97 -0.40 -2.77
CA LEU A 56 -4.13 -0.58 -4.21
C LEU A 56 -2.89 -0.15 -4.96
N PHE A 57 -2.30 0.99 -4.59
CA PHE A 57 -1.09 1.51 -5.20
C PHE A 57 0.11 0.56 -5.02
N LEU A 58 0.31 0.04 -3.81
CA LEU A 58 1.36 -0.94 -3.53
C LEU A 58 1.14 -2.27 -4.29
N THR A 59 -0.11 -2.72 -4.38
CA THR A 59 -0.48 -3.97 -5.08
C THR A 59 -0.27 -3.85 -6.59
N THR A 60 -0.59 -2.69 -7.16
CA THR A 60 -0.46 -2.42 -8.59
C THR A 60 0.95 -1.99 -9.01
N ARG A 61 1.89 -1.82 -8.07
CA ARG A 61 3.27 -1.40 -8.36
C ARG A 61 3.95 -2.25 -9.44
N ASN A 62 3.81 -3.58 -9.35
CA ASN A 62 4.40 -4.50 -10.33
C ASN A 62 3.80 -4.29 -11.74
N LEU A 63 2.46 -4.20 -11.81
CA LEU A 63 1.73 -3.91 -13.06
C LEU A 63 2.15 -2.56 -13.67
N LEU A 64 2.40 -1.55 -12.84
CA LEU A 64 2.83 -0.23 -13.28
C LEU A 64 4.29 -0.20 -13.76
N ARG A 65 5.15 -1.07 -13.22
CA ARG A 65 6.58 -1.14 -13.57
C ARG A 65 6.83 -1.94 -14.85
N LEU A 66 6.23 -3.12 -14.95
CA LEU A 66 6.46 -4.06 -16.06
C LEU A 66 5.40 -3.96 -17.17
N GLY A 67 4.29 -3.25 -16.91
CA GLY A 67 3.09 -3.35 -17.74
C GLY A 67 2.32 -4.64 -17.47
N VAL A 68 1.11 -4.75 -18.05
CA VAL A 68 0.24 -5.93 -17.85
C VAL A 68 0.90 -7.20 -18.41
N GLU A 69 1.47 -7.11 -19.61
CA GLU A 69 2.11 -8.24 -20.30
C GLU A 69 3.39 -8.69 -19.58
N GLY A 70 4.24 -7.75 -19.17
CA GLY A 70 5.47 -8.06 -18.43
C GLY A 70 5.22 -8.59 -17.02
N ALA A 71 4.15 -8.13 -16.35
CA ALA A 71 3.76 -8.66 -15.04
C ALA A 71 3.29 -10.13 -15.12
N ILE A 72 2.57 -10.50 -16.19
CA ILE A 72 2.14 -11.89 -16.41
C ILE A 72 3.34 -12.77 -16.82
N GLN A 73 4.20 -12.28 -17.72
CA GLN A 73 5.38 -13.02 -18.14
C GLN A 73 6.36 -13.27 -16.98
N SER A 74 6.62 -12.27 -16.13
CA SER A 74 7.54 -12.42 -14.98
C SER A 74 7.08 -13.46 -13.95
N GLN A 75 5.78 -13.76 -13.85
CA GLN A 75 5.30 -14.88 -13.02
C GLN A 75 5.46 -16.25 -13.70
N SER A 76 5.56 -16.27 -15.04
CA SER A 76 5.64 -17.50 -15.84
C SER A 76 7.08 -17.98 -16.09
N VAL A 77 8.06 -17.07 -16.05
CA VAL A 77 9.46 -17.39 -16.33
C VAL A 77 10.12 -17.94 -15.07
N THR A 78 9.97 -19.24 -14.84
CA THR A 78 10.89 -20.00 -13.98
C THR A 78 12.11 -20.35 -14.83
N ASP A 79 13.05 -19.41 -14.96
CA ASP A 79 14.24 -19.62 -15.79
C ASP A 79 15.13 -20.70 -15.16
N GLY A 80 15.56 -21.68 -15.96
CA GLY A 80 16.27 -22.90 -15.55
C GLY A 80 17.70 -22.70 -15.02
N GLY A 81 18.05 -21.47 -14.64
CA GLY A 81 19.33 -21.09 -14.07
C GLY A 81 20.44 -20.91 -15.09
N THR A 82 20.94 -19.68 -15.22
CA THR A 82 22.26 -19.40 -15.81
C THR A 82 23.33 -19.64 -14.74
N PHE A 83 24.39 -20.40 -15.07
CA PHE A 83 25.45 -20.81 -14.13
C PHE A 83 26.27 -19.63 -13.56
N ILE A 84 26.22 -18.45 -14.18
CA ILE A 84 26.86 -17.22 -13.73
C ILE A 84 25.84 -16.08 -13.83
N PRO A 85 25.38 -15.50 -12.70
CA PRO A 85 24.43 -14.41 -12.73
C PRO A 85 25.09 -13.14 -13.30
N THR A 86 24.47 -12.55 -14.32
CA THR A 86 24.83 -11.21 -14.81
C THR A 86 24.36 -10.13 -13.82
N PRO A 87 25.03 -8.97 -13.73
CA PRO A 87 24.63 -7.88 -12.84
C PRO A 87 23.16 -7.46 -13.00
N SER A 88 22.65 -7.47 -14.24
CA SER A 88 21.26 -7.18 -14.56
C SER A 88 20.28 -8.19 -13.95
N SER A 89 20.64 -9.49 -13.95
CA SER A 89 19.80 -10.54 -13.35
C SER A 89 19.68 -10.42 -11.83
N ILE A 90 20.72 -9.88 -11.17
CA ILE A 90 20.73 -9.66 -9.72
C ILE A 90 19.81 -8.50 -9.36
N GLU A 91 19.89 -7.41 -10.11
CA GLU A 91 19.05 -6.22 -9.90
C GLU A 91 17.57 -6.52 -10.15
N GLU A 92 17.27 -7.30 -11.18
CA GLU A 92 15.91 -7.76 -11.46
C GLU A 92 15.32 -8.62 -10.34
N LYS A 93 16.10 -9.54 -9.78
CA LYS A 93 15.68 -10.35 -8.61
C LYS A 93 15.39 -9.47 -7.39
N ILE A 94 16.24 -8.48 -7.11
CA ILE A 94 16.04 -7.56 -5.99
C ILE A 94 14.75 -6.76 -6.17
N GLU A 95 14.48 -6.24 -7.37
CA GLU A 95 13.24 -5.52 -7.64
C GLU A 95 12.01 -6.43 -7.57
N LEU A 96 12.11 -7.68 -8.05
CA LEU A 96 11.04 -8.67 -7.94
C LEU A 96 10.71 -8.96 -6.47
N GLU A 97 11.71 -9.16 -5.61
CA GLU A 97 11.48 -9.35 -4.17
C GLU A 97 10.81 -8.14 -3.52
N LYS A 98 11.22 -6.92 -3.90
CA LYS A 98 10.59 -5.69 -3.40
C LYS A 98 9.14 -5.59 -3.88
N ASP A 99 8.84 -5.99 -5.12
CA ASP A 99 7.50 -5.97 -5.68
C ASP A 99 6.59 -7.01 -5.00
N ILE A 100 7.08 -8.22 -4.74
CA ILE A 100 6.34 -9.26 -4.00
C ILE A 100 6.02 -8.77 -2.57
N LYS A 101 7.02 -8.21 -1.88
CA LYS A 101 6.82 -7.63 -0.54
C LYS A 101 5.80 -6.50 -0.59
N ALA A 102 5.92 -5.58 -1.55
CA ALA A 102 4.98 -4.48 -1.73
C ALA A 102 3.56 -4.98 -2.00
N GLN A 103 3.39 -6.00 -2.84
CA GLN A 103 2.09 -6.58 -3.16
C GLN A 103 1.44 -7.24 -1.93
N ARG A 104 2.22 -8.02 -1.15
CA ARG A 104 1.74 -8.65 0.08
C ARG A 104 1.29 -7.61 1.11
N TRP A 105 2.07 -6.56 1.31
CA TRP A 105 1.68 -5.46 2.19
C TRP A 105 0.48 -4.70 1.63
N GLY A 106 0.47 -4.39 0.34
CA GLY A 106 -0.62 -3.71 -0.36
C GLY A 106 -1.96 -4.43 -0.18
N PHE A 107 -1.97 -5.76 -0.26
CA PHE A 107 -3.15 -6.57 0.01
C PHE A 107 -3.66 -6.42 1.45
N TRP A 108 -2.77 -6.47 2.44
CA TRP A 108 -3.14 -6.23 3.85
C TRP A 108 -3.68 -4.82 4.08
N TYR A 109 -3.07 -3.82 3.45
CA TYR A 109 -3.53 -2.43 3.47
C TYR A 109 -4.93 -2.29 2.91
N PHE A 110 -5.18 -2.92 1.76
CA PHE A 110 -6.49 -2.92 1.14
C PHE A 110 -7.54 -3.51 2.09
N PHE A 111 -7.26 -4.69 2.66
CA PHE A 111 -8.18 -5.36 3.58
C PHE A 111 -8.46 -4.51 4.83
N ILE A 112 -7.42 -4.07 5.54
CA ILE A 112 -7.56 -3.24 6.76
C ILE A 112 -8.28 -1.93 6.44
N GLY A 113 -7.90 -1.26 5.34
CA GLY A 113 -8.54 -0.04 4.90
C GLY A 113 -10.02 -0.22 4.61
N THR A 114 -10.42 -1.35 4.01
CA THR A 114 -11.83 -1.69 3.78
C THR A 114 -12.59 -1.88 5.09
N PHE A 115 -12.00 -2.54 6.10
CA PHE A 115 -12.64 -2.65 7.42
C PHE A 115 -12.82 -1.28 8.08
N VAL A 116 -11.77 -0.46 8.09
CA VAL A 116 -11.83 0.89 8.67
C VAL A 116 -12.83 1.78 7.93
N TRP A 117 -12.88 1.68 6.60
CA TRP A 117 -13.82 2.47 5.79
C TRP A 117 -15.27 2.02 5.98
N GLY A 118 -15.52 0.70 5.99
CA GLY A 118 -16.87 0.15 6.09
C GLY A 118 -17.46 0.19 7.49
N TYR A 119 -16.64 0.03 8.53
CA TYR A 119 -17.10 -0.11 9.92
C TYR A 119 -16.59 0.99 10.86
N GLY A 120 -15.78 1.94 10.36
CA GLY A 120 -15.19 2.99 11.18
C GLY A 120 -16.24 3.87 11.87
N ASP A 121 -17.32 4.19 11.16
CA ASP A 121 -18.39 5.04 11.69
C ASP A 121 -19.17 4.33 12.80
N ASP A 122 -19.54 3.08 12.57
CA ASP A 122 -20.28 2.25 13.52
C ASP A 122 -19.46 1.99 14.80
N PHE A 123 -18.19 1.62 14.63
CA PHE A 123 -17.28 1.34 15.76
C PHE A 123 -17.10 2.56 16.65
N TYR A 124 -16.88 3.74 16.07
CA TYR A 124 -16.69 4.97 16.84
C TYR A 124 -17.98 5.41 17.55
N SER A 125 -19.13 5.23 16.90
CA SER A 125 -20.43 5.55 17.51
C SER A 125 -20.74 4.67 18.73
N LEU A 126 -20.30 3.41 18.71
CA LEU A 126 -20.42 2.49 19.84
C LEU A 126 -19.54 2.94 21.01
N VAL A 127 -18.27 3.30 20.71
CA VAL A 127 -17.30 3.73 21.73
C VAL A 127 -17.76 5.01 22.43
N ILE A 128 -18.26 6.01 21.69
CA ILE A 128 -18.79 7.25 22.30
C ILE A 128 -20.02 6.97 23.17
N LYS A 129 -20.91 6.04 22.78
CA LYS A 129 -22.12 5.74 23.57
C LYS A 129 -21.83 5.00 24.88
N VAL A 130 -20.69 4.33 24.98
CA VAL A 130 -20.27 3.56 26.16
C VAL A 130 -19.48 4.42 27.16
N LEU A 131 -18.89 5.53 26.69
CA LEU A 131 -18.18 6.53 27.51
C LEU A 131 -19.13 7.61 28.03
#